data_AF-A0A9X1MJ69-F1
#
_entry.id   AF-A0A9X1MJ69-F1
#
_cell.length_a   1.000
_cell.length_b   1.000
_cell.length_c   1.000
_cell.angle_alpha   90.00
_cell.angle_beta   90.00
_cell.angle_gamma   90.00
#
_symmetry.space_group_name_H-M   'P 1'
#
loop_
_entity.id
_entity.type
_entity.pdbx_description
1 polymer ?
#
loop_
_entity_poly.entity_id
_entity_poly.type
_entity_poly.pdbx_seq_one_letter_code
_entity_poly.pdbx_strand_id
1 'polypeptide(L)'
;MRYLLLLAFLLPGLYFAHPVAAEEAAYRTDKNDDEKLPWFQIEPGKFPPADSAHYFAGELIEMDHVHRTGELRVSRTDKQRRHHWDVPIAFRMLPYGSIKYHGALAALRDIPIGTHLHGWYYAKGKDEEATKFYFNRESIESPFNKAIRLMDDFSYYDEQKRLFNVESIDLEKKKLLLRGVDTKSGEADKETFELDVTPATRVFLGKQFATLEDVKPGQQILYNLTWATLYGIGRCTDLWLDEESREVARQRQFEQHRLHIQYRGVPGWIDEVDNQNRIVTVTLFDGVDPHLLEEFKVPGSVQGVVAEPTLQSYDQVNDRKSGPIVSVKDVDRVPGSSGMQVSFQPQLLLEGFRPGRIVRLFPMSWPMVTIPQEETLWPERQ
;
A
#
# COMPACT_ATOMS: atom_id res chain seq x y z
N MET A 1 66.91 -19.49 26.75
CA MET A 1 65.45 -19.71 26.85
C MET A 1 64.76 -18.61 26.07
N ARG A 2 64.21 -18.98 24.91
CA ARG A 2 63.51 -18.10 23.97
C ARG A 2 62.05 -18.00 24.41
N TYR A 3 61.51 -16.79 24.54
CA TYR A 3 60.07 -16.57 24.54
C TYR A 3 59.71 -15.89 23.21
N LEU A 4 58.95 -16.64 22.41
CA LEU A 4 58.49 -16.33 21.07
C LEU A 4 57.22 -15.47 21.19
N LEU A 5 57.24 -14.24 20.69
CA LEU A 5 56.05 -13.41 20.52
C LEU A 5 55.32 -13.88 19.24
N LEU A 6 54.14 -14.47 19.39
CA LEU A 6 53.25 -14.83 18.28
C LEU A 6 52.44 -13.60 17.87
N LEU A 7 52.77 -13.00 16.73
CA LEU A 7 51.91 -12.05 16.02
C LEU A 7 50.84 -12.84 15.26
N ALA A 8 49.58 -12.72 15.68
CA ALA A 8 48.43 -13.21 14.92
C ALA A 8 48.04 -12.17 13.87
N PHE A 9 48.29 -12.47 12.60
CA PHE A 9 47.74 -11.73 11.46
C PHE A 9 46.25 -12.07 11.31
N LEU A 10 45.38 -11.11 11.60
CA LEU A 10 43.96 -11.14 11.22
C LEU A 10 43.84 -10.80 9.73
N LEU A 11 43.58 -11.82 8.90
CA LEU A 11 43.18 -11.67 7.50
C LEU A 11 41.72 -11.19 7.46
N PRO A 12 41.37 -10.13 6.70
CA PRO A 12 39.98 -9.77 6.46
C PRO A 12 39.35 -10.80 5.53
N GLY A 13 38.33 -11.51 6.01
CA GLY A 13 37.51 -12.39 5.19
C GLY A 13 36.72 -11.56 4.17
N LEU A 14 37.11 -11.68 2.90
CA LEU A 14 36.29 -11.26 1.76
C LEU A 14 35.02 -12.12 1.72
N TYR A 15 33.93 -11.61 2.28
CA TYR A 15 32.60 -12.12 2.00
C TYR A 15 32.24 -11.74 0.56
N PHE A 16 32.46 -12.68 -0.37
CA PHE A 16 31.81 -12.60 -1.68
C PHE A 16 30.34 -12.90 -1.48
N ALA A 17 29.51 -11.85 -1.49
CA ALA A 17 28.08 -12.01 -1.73
C ALA A 17 27.93 -12.63 -3.13
N HIS A 18 27.62 -13.92 -3.19
CA HIS A 18 27.18 -14.51 -4.44
C HIS A 18 25.81 -13.91 -4.79
N PRO A 19 25.64 -13.35 -5.99
CA PRO A 19 24.30 -13.04 -6.46
C PRO A 19 23.55 -14.36 -6.54
N VAL A 20 22.49 -14.51 -5.75
CA VAL A 20 21.51 -15.57 -5.97
C VAL A 20 20.99 -15.34 -7.38
N ALA A 21 21.32 -16.25 -8.28
CA ALA A 21 20.76 -16.25 -9.63
C ALA A 21 19.24 -16.25 -9.49
N ALA A 22 18.59 -15.27 -10.09
CA ALA A 22 17.13 -15.24 -10.18
C ALA A 22 16.71 -16.51 -10.92
N GLU A 23 16.13 -17.46 -10.19
CA GLU A 23 15.46 -18.63 -10.75
C GLU A 23 14.43 -18.11 -11.77
N GLU A 24 14.41 -18.67 -13.00
CA GLU A 24 13.45 -18.26 -14.03
C GLU A 24 12.04 -18.32 -13.44
N ALA A 25 11.38 -17.16 -13.35
CA ALA A 25 10.08 -17.09 -12.71
C ALA A 25 9.10 -18.03 -13.43
N ALA A 26 8.54 -19.00 -12.71
CA ALA A 26 7.55 -19.95 -13.22
C ALA A 26 6.19 -19.31 -13.58
N TYR A 27 6.11 -17.99 -13.53
CA TYR A 27 4.93 -17.18 -13.74
C TYR A 27 5.27 -15.89 -14.48
N ARG A 28 4.25 -15.32 -15.13
CA ARG A 28 4.33 -14.04 -15.83
C ARG A 28 4.38 -12.88 -14.83
N THR A 29 5.16 -11.86 -15.19
CA THR A 29 5.33 -10.58 -14.50
C THR A 29 5.33 -9.46 -15.55
N ASP A 30 5.26 -8.21 -15.11
CA ASP A 30 5.36 -7.07 -16.03
C ASP A 30 6.75 -6.91 -16.66
N LYS A 31 7.78 -7.61 -16.13
CA LYS A 31 9.16 -7.56 -16.63
C LYS A 31 9.44 -8.64 -17.68
N ASN A 32 8.72 -9.76 -17.64
CA ASN A 32 8.85 -10.85 -18.62
C ASN A 32 7.53 -11.00 -19.38
N ASP A 33 7.46 -10.40 -20.57
CA ASP A 33 6.30 -10.46 -21.48
C ASP A 33 6.07 -11.86 -22.11
N ASP A 34 6.46 -12.95 -21.43
CA ASP A 34 6.19 -14.31 -21.91
C ASP A 34 4.71 -14.67 -21.69
N GLU A 35 3.92 -14.49 -22.73
CA GLU A 35 2.48 -14.78 -22.73
C GLU A 35 2.15 -16.27 -22.51
N LYS A 36 3.13 -17.18 -22.60
CA LYS A 36 2.91 -18.61 -22.33
C LYS A 36 2.85 -18.92 -20.84
N LEU A 37 3.42 -18.06 -20.00
CA LEU A 37 3.40 -18.25 -18.55
C LEU A 37 2.08 -17.70 -17.98
N PRO A 38 1.45 -18.42 -17.03
CA PRO A 38 0.30 -17.89 -16.32
C PRO A 38 0.73 -16.79 -15.34
N TRP A 39 -0.18 -15.85 -15.06
CA TRP A 39 0.00 -14.89 -13.97
C TRP A 39 0.01 -15.59 -12.61
N PHE A 40 0.76 -15.04 -11.66
CA PHE A 40 0.81 -15.57 -10.29
C PHE A 40 -0.57 -15.56 -9.63
N GLN A 41 -0.90 -16.66 -8.95
CA GLN A 41 -2.14 -16.85 -8.21
C GLN A 41 -1.83 -16.88 -6.71
N ILE A 42 -2.56 -16.08 -5.93
CA ILE A 42 -2.39 -16.07 -4.48
C ILE A 42 -2.77 -17.42 -3.87
N GLU A 43 -2.02 -17.83 -2.85
CA GLU A 43 -2.27 -19.04 -2.09
C GLU A 43 -2.71 -18.68 -0.66
N PRO A 44 -3.77 -19.31 -0.12
CA PRO A 44 -4.15 -19.12 1.27
C PRO A 44 -2.99 -19.40 2.24
N GLY A 45 -2.74 -18.49 3.17
CA GLY A 45 -1.70 -18.63 4.19
C GLY A 45 -0.26 -18.44 3.68
N LYS A 46 -0.06 -17.94 2.46
CA LYS A 46 1.27 -17.60 1.94
C LYS A 46 1.31 -16.19 1.39
N PHE A 47 2.39 -15.48 1.70
CA PHE A 47 2.66 -14.18 1.08
C PHE A 47 3.15 -14.40 -0.34
N PRO A 48 2.77 -13.53 -1.28
CA PRO A 48 3.22 -13.65 -2.65
C PRO A 48 4.71 -13.26 -2.80
N PRO A 49 5.41 -13.78 -3.81
CA PRO A 49 6.78 -13.37 -4.11
C PRO A 49 6.87 -11.88 -4.48
N ALA A 50 8.04 -11.26 -4.30
CA ALA A 50 8.32 -9.93 -4.83
C ALA A 50 8.15 -9.88 -6.34
N ASP A 51 7.72 -8.72 -6.87
CA ASP A 51 7.55 -8.44 -8.30
C ASP A 51 6.58 -9.38 -9.06
N SER A 52 5.75 -10.15 -8.35
CA SER A 52 4.79 -11.10 -8.94
C SER A 52 3.42 -10.48 -9.30
N ALA A 53 3.14 -9.27 -8.81
CA ALA A 53 1.87 -8.58 -9.05
C ALA A 53 1.89 -7.81 -10.38
N HIS A 54 0.74 -7.72 -11.03
CA HIS A 54 0.53 -6.97 -12.26
C HIS A 54 0.16 -5.52 -11.96
N TYR A 55 0.82 -4.58 -12.63
CA TYR A 55 0.61 -3.15 -12.47
C TYR A 55 -0.39 -2.58 -13.49
N PHE A 56 -1.36 -1.81 -12.99
CA PHE A 56 -2.09 -0.84 -13.79
C PHE A 56 -2.54 0.35 -12.93
N ALA A 57 -2.85 1.47 -13.58
CA ALA A 57 -3.34 2.68 -12.94
C ALA A 57 -4.76 3.01 -13.38
N GLY A 58 -5.45 3.87 -12.63
CA GLY A 58 -6.80 4.32 -12.96
C GLY A 58 -7.37 5.30 -11.94
N GLU A 59 -8.48 5.93 -12.28
CA GLU A 59 -9.22 6.82 -11.37
C GLU A 59 -10.13 6.02 -10.45
N LEU A 60 -10.07 6.27 -9.14
CA LEU A 60 -11.01 5.72 -8.16
C LEU A 60 -12.40 6.33 -8.35
N ILE A 61 -13.38 5.53 -8.76
CA ILE A 61 -14.74 6.02 -9.05
C ILE A 61 -15.80 5.51 -8.07
N GLU A 62 -15.49 4.43 -7.35
CA GLU A 62 -16.34 3.87 -6.30
C GLU A 62 -15.44 3.32 -5.20
N MET A 63 -15.89 3.38 -3.95
CA MET A 63 -15.13 2.91 -2.80
C MET A 63 -16.04 2.48 -1.67
N ASP A 64 -15.75 1.30 -1.12
CA ASP A 64 -16.23 0.84 0.16
C ASP A 64 -15.03 0.58 1.07
N HIS A 65 -14.76 1.53 1.95
CA HIS A 65 -13.62 1.47 2.86
C HIS A 65 -13.79 0.43 3.98
N VAL A 66 -15.02 0.01 4.25
CA VAL A 66 -15.35 -0.98 5.29
C VAL A 66 -14.98 -2.37 4.80
N HIS A 67 -15.44 -2.73 3.59
CA HIS A 67 -15.11 -4.00 2.96
C HIS A 67 -13.75 -3.97 2.23
N ARG A 68 -13.08 -2.81 2.20
CA ARG A 68 -11.82 -2.55 1.52
C ARG A 68 -11.89 -2.89 0.02
N THR A 69 -12.96 -2.47 -0.64
CA THR A 69 -13.21 -2.65 -2.06
C THR A 69 -13.40 -1.31 -2.77
N GLY A 70 -13.35 -1.30 -4.10
CA GLY A 70 -13.66 -0.13 -4.90
C GLY A 70 -13.64 -0.45 -6.39
N GLU A 71 -13.84 0.56 -7.22
CA GLU A 71 -13.71 0.45 -8.67
C GLU A 71 -12.76 1.50 -9.23
N LEU A 72 -11.89 1.07 -10.14
CA LEU A 72 -11.02 1.96 -10.91
C LEU A 72 -11.49 2.07 -12.36
N ARG A 73 -11.63 3.29 -12.87
CA ARG A 73 -11.62 3.54 -14.30
C ARG A 73 -10.19 3.46 -14.80
N VAL A 74 -9.85 2.37 -15.49
CA VAL A 74 -8.47 2.06 -15.91
C VAL A 74 -7.90 3.12 -16.85
N SER A 75 -6.66 3.50 -16.60
CA SER A 75 -5.88 4.43 -17.42
C SER A 75 -5.74 3.96 -18.86
N ARG A 76 -5.90 4.92 -19.80
CA ARG A 76 -5.79 4.61 -21.22
C ARG A 76 -4.33 4.34 -21.58
N THR A 77 -4.11 3.27 -22.33
CA THR A 77 -2.78 2.88 -22.85
C THR A 77 -2.86 2.58 -24.33
N ASP A 78 -1.73 2.62 -25.02
CA ASP A 78 -1.65 2.29 -26.46
C ASP A 78 -2.02 0.82 -26.76
N LYS A 79 -2.00 -0.04 -25.73
CA LYS A 79 -2.45 -1.45 -25.84
C LYS A 79 -3.98 -1.55 -25.94
N GLN A 80 -4.72 -0.53 -25.47
CA GLN A 80 -6.17 -0.56 -25.45
C GLN A 80 -6.79 -0.13 -26.79
N ARG A 81 -7.86 -0.81 -27.17
CA ARG A 81 -8.73 -0.38 -28.27
C ARG A 81 -9.88 0.45 -27.70
N ARG A 82 -10.55 1.25 -28.55
CA ARG A 82 -11.66 2.12 -28.16
C ARG A 82 -12.77 1.43 -27.35
N HIS A 83 -13.01 0.14 -27.60
CA HIS A 83 -14.00 -0.64 -26.84
C HIS A 83 -13.54 -1.05 -25.44
N HIS A 84 -12.25 -0.99 -25.12
CA HIS A 84 -11.71 -1.20 -23.77
C HIS A 84 -11.67 0.09 -22.93
N TRP A 85 -11.80 1.27 -23.56
CA TRP A 85 -11.66 2.55 -22.87
C TRP A 85 -12.76 2.78 -21.85
N ASP A 86 -12.36 3.32 -20.70
CA ASP A 86 -13.24 3.74 -19.61
C ASP A 86 -14.13 2.61 -19.06
N VAL A 87 -13.73 1.35 -19.27
CA VAL A 87 -14.37 0.19 -18.66
C VAL A 87 -13.78 0.01 -17.26
N PRO A 88 -14.56 0.16 -16.19
CA PRO A 88 -14.02 0.10 -14.84
C PRO A 88 -13.75 -1.33 -14.40
N ILE A 89 -12.84 -1.46 -13.44
CA ILE A 89 -12.45 -2.71 -12.81
C ILE A 89 -12.67 -2.59 -11.30
N ALA A 90 -13.51 -3.48 -10.77
CA ALA A 90 -13.63 -3.66 -9.34
C ALA A 90 -12.36 -4.30 -8.76
N PHE A 91 -11.92 -3.80 -7.61
CA PHE A 91 -10.83 -4.36 -6.84
C PHE A 91 -11.27 -4.63 -5.40
N ARG A 92 -10.57 -5.58 -4.77
CA ARG A 92 -10.60 -5.84 -3.34
C ARG A 92 -9.18 -5.83 -2.81
N MET A 93 -8.94 -5.10 -1.72
CA MET A 93 -7.66 -5.13 -1.04
C MET A 93 -7.45 -6.51 -0.43
N LEU A 94 -6.24 -7.04 -0.56
CA LEU A 94 -5.82 -8.17 0.27
C LEU A 94 -5.78 -7.73 1.75
N PRO A 95 -5.96 -8.67 2.69
CA PRO A 95 -5.88 -8.36 4.12
C PRO A 95 -4.55 -7.72 4.51
N TYR A 96 -3.48 -8.17 3.86
CA TYR A 96 -2.10 -7.68 3.98
C TYR A 96 -1.73 -6.65 2.91
N GLY A 97 -2.71 -6.10 2.19
CA GLY A 97 -2.50 -5.04 1.20
C GLY A 97 -2.29 -3.68 1.86
N SER A 98 -1.35 -2.90 1.32
CA SER A 98 -0.99 -1.57 1.82
C SER A 98 -1.42 -0.46 0.87
N ILE A 99 -1.63 0.74 1.40
CA ILE A 99 -1.99 1.92 0.62
C ILE A 99 -1.03 3.04 1.00
N LYS A 100 -0.60 3.84 0.02
CA LYS A 100 0.06 5.13 0.27
C LYS A 100 -0.73 6.28 -0.33
N TYR A 101 -0.80 7.37 0.43
CA TYR A 101 -1.40 8.62 0.02
C TYR A 101 -0.49 9.74 0.50
N HIS A 102 -0.25 10.77 -0.32
CA HIS A 102 0.63 11.89 0.03
C HIS A 102 2.01 11.48 0.60
N GLY A 103 2.58 10.38 0.11
CA GLY A 103 3.91 9.88 0.48
C GLY A 103 3.98 9.07 1.77
N ALA A 104 2.86 8.84 2.46
CA ALA A 104 2.80 8.05 3.70
C ALA A 104 1.76 6.92 3.61
N LEU A 105 1.81 5.99 4.57
CA LEU A 105 0.80 4.92 4.68
C LEU A 105 -0.60 5.50 4.89
N ALA A 106 -1.62 4.80 4.40
CA ALA A 106 -2.99 5.26 4.44
C ALA A 106 -3.98 4.10 4.59
N ALA A 107 -5.17 4.42 5.10
CA ALA A 107 -6.34 3.55 4.98
C ALA A 107 -7.13 3.94 3.72
N LEU A 108 -7.94 3.02 3.18
CA LEU A 108 -8.72 3.27 1.97
C LEU A 108 -9.65 4.50 2.13
N ARG A 109 -10.22 4.69 3.33
CA ARG A 109 -11.06 5.84 3.70
C ARG A 109 -10.37 7.21 3.58
N ASP A 110 -9.05 7.24 3.57
CA ASP A 110 -8.28 8.47 3.50
C ASP A 110 -8.20 9.00 2.07
N ILE A 111 -8.48 8.14 1.08
CA ILE A 111 -8.40 8.47 -0.35
C ILE A 111 -9.73 9.07 -0.82
N PRO A 112 -9.74 10.29 -1.37
CA PRO A 112 -10.91 10.84 -2.01
C PRO A 112 -11.31 10.06 -3.28
N ILE A 113 -12.62 9.88 -3.51
CA ILE A 113 -13.11 9.45 -4.82
C ILE A 113 -12.68 10.48 -5.87
N GLY A 114 -12.24 10.01 -7.03
CA GLY A 114 -11.70 10.78 -8.13
C GLY A 114 -10.17 10.87 -8.14
N THR A 115 -9.47 10.39 -7.11
CA THR A 115 -8.01 10.31 -7.10
C THR A 115 -7.52 9.27 -8.12
N HIS A 116 -6.52 9.64 -8.92
CA HIS A 116 -5.80 8.69 -9.76
C HIS A 116 -4.86 7.82 -8.90
N LEU A 117 -4.99 6.51 -9.04
CA LEU A 117 -4.25 5.52 -8.27
C LEU A 117 -3.43 4.61 -9.17
N HIS A 118 -2.19 4.39 -8.77
CA HIS A 118 -1.28 3.37 -9.24
C HIS A 118 -1.46 2.13 -8.37
N GLY A 119 -1.74 0.97 -8.99
CA GLY A 119 -2.02 -0.24 -8.25
C GLY A 119 -1.26 -1.46 -8.75
N TRP A 120 -1.11 -2.43 -7.84
CA TRP A 120 -0.55 -3.74 -8.12
C TRP A 120 -1.54 -4.80 -7.68
N TYR A 121 -1.82 -5.73 -8.58
CA TYR A 121 -2.94 -6.64 -8.48
C TYR A 121 -2.53 -8.07 -8.79
N TYR A 122 -3.19 -9.01 -8.12
CA TYR A 122 -3.14 -10.42 -8.46
C TYR A 122 -4.38 -10.84 -9.24
N ALA A 123 -4.19 -11.91 -9.99
CA ALA A 123 -5.23 -12.48 -10.83
C ALA A 123 -6.41 -12.99 -10.00
N LYS A 124 -7.59 -12.91 -10.61
CA LYS A 124 -8.86 -13.46 -10.14
C LYS A 124 -8.74 -14.96 -9.88
N GLY A 125 -9.57 -15.47 -8.96
CA GLY A 125 -9.78 -16.91 -8.82
C GLY A 125 -10.35 -17.49 -10.12
N LYS A 126 -10.16 -18.80 -10.35
CA LYS A 126 -10.63 -19.47 -11.57
C LYS A 126 -12.15 -19.38 -11.78
N ASP A 127 -12.90 -19.29 -10.69
CA ASP A 127 -14.37 -19.23 -10.69
C ASP A 127 -14.90 -17.79 -10.57
N GLU A 128 -14.02 -16.78 -10.50
CA GLU A 128 -14.42 -15.36 -10.44
C GLU A 128 -14.59 -14.83 -11.87
N GLU A 129 -15.83 -14.56 -12.28
CA GLU A 129 -16.10 -13.99 -13.60
C GLU A 129 -15.68 -12.51 -13.71
N ALA A 130 -15.35 -12.08 -14.92
CA ALA A 130 -15.15 -10.67 -15.20
C ALA A 130 -16.49 -9.93 -15.30
N THR A 131 -16.55 -8.75 -14.67
CA THR A 131 -17.67 -7.83 -14.84
C THR A 131 -17.73 -7.39 -16.29
N LYS A 132 -18.85 -7.66 -16.95
CA LYS A 132 -19.09 -7.24 -18.33
C LYS A 132 -20.02 -6.03 -18.34
N PHE A 133 -19.67 -5.05 -19.18
CA PHE A 133 -20.43 -3.81 -19.33
C PHE A 133 -21.26 -3.82 -20.60
N TYR A 134 -22.03 -2.74 -20.83
CA TYR A 134 -22.85 -2.56 -22.02
C TYR A 134 -22.13 -3.01 -23.30
N PHE A 135 -22.84 -3.76 -24.15
CA PHE A 135 -22.31 -4.41 -25.34
C PHE A 135 -21.23 -5.47 -25.08
N ASN A 136 -21.26 -6.12 -23.90
CA ASN A 136 -20.33 -7.18 -23.52
C ASN A 136 -18.86 -6.70 -23.57
N ARG A 137 -18.65 -5.44 -23.19
CA ARG A 137 -17.33 -4.81 -23.12
C ARG A 137 -16.63 -5.22 -21.83
N GLU A 138 -15.32 -5.36 -21.93
CA GLU A 138 -14.45 -5.79 -20.85
C GLU A 138 -13.15 -4.98 -20.93
N SER A 139 -12.57 -4.63 -19.79
CA SER A 139 -11.26 -3.99 -19.75
C SER A 139 -10.18 -5.04 -20.02
N ILE A 140 -9.04 -4.61 -20.57
CA ILE A 140 -7.87 -5.49 -20.73
C ILE A 140 -7.33 -5.99 -19.38
N GLU A 141 -7.62 -5.26 -18.30
CA GLU A 141 -7.18 -5.60 -16.94
C GLU A 141 -8.19 -6.45 -16.17
N SER A 142 -9.26 -6.92 -16.83
CA SER A 142 -10.29 -7.75 -16.21
C SER A 142 -9.83 -9.05 -15.55
N PRO A 143 -8.67 -9.65 -15.90
CA PRO A 143 -8.18 -10.82 -15.17
C PRO A 143 -7.72 -10.52 -13.75
N PHE A 144 -7.59 -9.25 -13.34
CA PHE A 144 -7.03 -8.83 -12.06
C PHE A 144 -8.03 -8.07 -11.20
N ASN A 145 -8.07 -8.37 -9.90
CA ASN A 145 -8.92 -7.64 -8.94
C ASN A 145 -8.41 -7.66 -7.49
N LYS A 146 -7.31 -8.34 -7.18
CA LYS A 146 -6.84 -8.51 -5.79
C LYS A 146 -5.68 -7.56 -5.53
N ALA A 147 -5.96 -6.39 -4.99
CA ALA A 147 -4.97 -5.32 -4.80
C ALA A 147 -4.05 -5.64 -3.61
N ILE A 148 -2.74 -5.70 -3.87
CA ILE A 148 -1.71 -5.76 -2.82
C ILE A 148 -1.22 -4.37 -2.43
N ARG A 149 -1.33 -3.41 -3.36
CA ARG A 149 -0.78 -2.08 -3.19
C ARG A 149 -1.55 -1.05 -4.00
N LEU A 150 -1.85 0.10 -3.39
CA LEU A 150 -2.40 1.28 -4.07
C LEU A 150 -1.61 2.54 -3.67
N MET A 151 -1.41 3.47 -4.60
CA MET A 151 -0.66 4.71 -4.39
C MET A 151 -1.25 5.85 -5.23
N ASP A 152 -1.38 7.05 -4.69
CA ASP A 152 -1.63 8.26 -5.49
C ASP A 152 -0.40 8.66 -6.33
N ASP A 153 -0.59 9.57 -7.29
CA ASP A 153 0.50 10.07 -8.15
C ASP A 153 1.67 10.61 -7.32
N PHE A 154 1.37 11.40 -6.28
CA PHE A 154 2.36 11.92 -5.34
C PHE A 154 3.24 10.79 -4.80
N SER A 155 2.62 9.78 -4.18
CA SER A 155 3.37 8.70 -3.54
C SER A 155 4.14 7.89 -4.58
N TYR A 156 3.51 7.63 -5.73
CA TYR A 156 4.10 6.85 -6.81
C TYR A 156 5.39 7.49 -7.32
N TYR A 157 5.35 8.78 -7.67
CA TYR A 157 6.52 9.49 -8.18
C TYR A 157 7.58 9.74 -7.11
N ASP A 158 7.19 9.99 -5.85
CA ASP A 158 8.13 10.13 -4.72
C ASP A 158 8.95 8.85 -4.48
N GLU A 159 8.33 7.67 -4.63
CA GLU A 159 9.03 6.39 -4.54
C GLU A 159 9.97 6.13 -5.71
N GLN A 160 9.57 6.53 -6.90
CA GLN A 160 10.43 6.51 -8.08
C GLN A 160 11.54 7.55 -8.01
N LYS A 161 11.59 8.38 -6.97
CA LYS A 161 12.55 9.47 -6.82
C LYS A 161 12.45 10.43 -8.00
N ARG A 162 11.22 10.73 -8.42
CA ARG A 162 10.89 11.57 -9.56
C ARG A 162 10.15 12.82 -9.11
N LEU A 163 10.60 13.97 -9.61
CA LEU A 163 9.90 15.25 -9.49
C LEU A 163 9.67 15.82 -10.90
N PHE A 164 8.88 16.90 -10.98
CA PHE A 164 8.60 17.56 -12.25
C PHE A 164 9.04 19.01 -12.19
N ASN A 165 9.92 19.41 -13.11
CA ASN A 165 10.33 20.80 -13.27
C ASN A 165 9.25 21.57 -14.04
N VAL A 166 8.89 22.75 -13.57
CA VAL A 166 8.02 23.68 -14.29
C VAL A 166 8.83 24.40 -15.36
N GLU A 167 8.56 24.11 -16.62
CA GLU A 167 9.25 24.73 -17.77
C GLU A 167 8.59 26.05 -18.15
N SER A 168 7.27 26.08 -18.20
CA SER A 168 6.49 27.30 -18.47
C SER A 168 5.09 27.22 -17.87
N ILE A 169 4.44 28.39 -17.76
CA ILE A 169 3.14 28.56 -17.12
C ILE A 169 2.25 29.36 -18.07
N ASP A 170 1.06 28.84 -18.38
CA ASP A 170 0.02 29.52 -19.15
C ASP A 170 -1.30 29.44 -18.37
N LEU A 171 -1.53 30.40 -17.47
CA LEU A 171 -2.73 30.42 -16.63
C LEU A 171 -4.00 30.82 -17.41
N GLU A 172 -3.87 31.51 -18.56
CA GLU A 172 -5.01 31.80 -19.44
C GLU A 172 -5.56 30.51 -20.04
N LYS A 173 -4.67 29.62 -20.51
CA LYS A 173 -5.04 28.28 -20.97
C LYS A 173 -5.16 27.25 -19.85
N LYS A 174 -4.80 27.63 -18.62
CA LYS A 174 -4.78 26.80 -17.41
C LYS A 174 -3.89 25.56 -17.57
N LYS A 175 -2.66 25.78 -18.03
CA LYS A 175 -1.67 24.73 -18.30
C LYS A 175 -0.33 25.04 -17.68
N LEU A 176 0.32 23.99 -17.17
CA LEU A 176 1.73 23.99 -16.81
C LEU A 176 2.48 23.09 -17.80
N LEU A 177 3.56 23.56 -18.40
CA LEU A 177 4.46 22.70 -19.16
C LEU A 177 5.49 22.12 -18.19
N LEU A 178 5.55 20.80 -18.08
CA LEU A 178 6.39 20.10 -17.12
C LEU A 178 7.41 19.19 -17.80
N ARG A 179 8.55 18.98 -17.13
CA ARG A 179 9.57 18.00 -17.49
C ARG A 179 9.89 17.12 -16.29
N GLY A 180 9.85 15.80 -16.42
CA GLY A 180 10.24 14.92 -15.33
C GLY A 180 11.75 14.97 -15.09
N VAL A 181 12.14 14.83 -13.83
CA VAL A 181 13.54 14.84 -13.37
C VAL A 181 13.73 13.72 -12.34
N ASP A 182 14.76 12.89 -12.56
CA ASP A 182 15.24 11.94 -11.56
C ASP A 182 16.01 12.70 -10.47
N THR A 183 15.56 12.60 -9.23
CA THR A 183 16.14 13.32 -8.09
C THR A 183 17.46 12.75 -7.60
N LYS A 184 17.81 11.52 -7.96
CA LYS A 184 19.10 10.90 -7.62
C LYS A 184 20.18 11.28 -8.63
N SER A 185 19.89 11.23 -9.93
CA SER A 185 20.87 11.53 -10.98
C SER A 185 20.85 13.00 -11.42
N GLY A 186 19.73 13.70 -11.22
CA GLY A 186 19.47 15.02 -11.79
C GLY A 186 19.16 15.00 -13.29
N GLU A 187 19.05 13.82 -13.89
CA GLU A 187 18.73 13.67 -15.32
C GLU A 187 17.29 14.05 -15.58
N ALA A 188 17.08 14.89 -16.60
CA ALA A 188 15.76 15.34 -17.00
C ALA A 188 15.29 14.56 -18.25
N ASP A 189 14.00 14.27 -18.30
CA ASP A 189 13.38 13.64 -19.45
C ASP A 189 13.60 14.47 -20.72
N LYS A 190 13.70 13.78 -21.86
CA LYS A 190 13.84 14.45 -23.17
C LYS A 190 12.59 15.26 -23.51
N GLU A 191 11.44 14.68 -23.21
CA GLU A 191 10.13 15.22 -23.58
C GLU A 191 9.49 16.00 -22.42
N THR A 192 8.72 17.02 -22.78
CA THR A 192 7.86 17.77 -21.86
C THR A 192 6.42 17.36 -22.08
N PHE A 193 5.58 17.52 -21.06
CA PHE A 193 4.13 17.31 -21.18
C PHE A 193 3.36 18.45 -20.53
N GLU A 194 2.13 18.65 -20.97
CA GLU A 194 1.22 19.64 -20.39
C GLU A 194 0.40 19.02 -19.26
N LEU A 195 0.38 19.69 -18.12
CA LEU A 195 -0.51 19.39 -16.99
C LEU A 195 -1.64 20.43 -16.97
N ASP A 196 -2.87 19.96 -17.06
CA ASP A 196 -4.05 20.80 -16.91
C ASP A 196 -4.24 21.17 -15.44
N VAL A 197 -4.29 22.47 -15.14
CA VAL A 197 -4.66 23.02 -13.83
C VAL A 197 -6.04 23.66 -13.92
N THR A 198 -6.66 23.96 -12.77
CA THR A 198 -7.94 24.65 -12.72
C THR A 198 -7.93 25.70 -11.60
N PRO A 199 -8.87 26.66 -11.58
CA PRO A 199 -9.00 27.57 -10.43
C PRO A 199 -9.26 26.88 -9.09
N ALA A 200 -9.64 25.59 -9.09
CA ALA A 200 -9.85 24.78 -7.90
C ALA A 200 -8.63 23.93 -7.51
N THR A 201 -7.55 23.94 -8.30
CA THR A 201 -6.32 23.22 -7.97
C THR A 201 -5.75 23.76 -6.67
N ARG A 202 -5.57 22.88 -5.67
CA ARG A 202 -5.02 23.24 -4.35
C ARG A 202 -3.51 23.33 -4.45
N VAL A 203 -2.95 24.48 -4.10
CA VAL A 203 -1.51 24.73 -4.19
C VAL A 203 -0.92 24.85 -2.79
N PHE A 204 0.20 24.17 -2.56
CA PHE A 204 0.88 24.10 -1.27
C PHE A 204 2.32 24.60 -1.41
N LEU A 205 2.73 25.50 -0.51
CA LEU A 205 4.08 26.07 -0.44
C LEU A 205 4.49 26.20 1.02
N GLY A 206 5.62 25.60 1.40
CA GLY A 206 6.03 25.50 2.80
C GLY A 206 4.92 24.90 3.66
N LYS A 207 4.48 25.63 4.68
CA LYS A 207 3.45 25.20 5.65
C LYS A 207 2.06 25.81 5.41
N GLN A 208 1.82 26.41 4.24
CA GLN A 208 0.59 27.16 3.95
C GLN A 208 0.01 26.82 2.57
N PHE A 209 -1.24 27.25 2.37
CA PHE A 209 -1.84 27.30 1.04
C PHE A 209 -1.25 28.47 0.26
N ALA A 210 -0.99 28.21 -1.02
CA ALA A 210 -0.56 29.16 -2.03
C ALA A 210 -1.62 29.24 -3.14
N THR A 211 -1.35 30.00 -4.18
CA THR A 211 -2.20 30.06 -5.37
C THR A 211 -1.41 29.68 -6.63
N LEU A 212 -2.08 29.57 -7.79
CA LEU A 212 -1.42 29.25 -9.05
C LEU A 212 -0.47 30.36 -9.51
N GLU A 213 -0.66 31.58 -9.04
CA GLU A 213 0.23 32.73 -9.29
C GLU A 213 1.59 32.59 -8.57
N ASP A 214 1.68 31.74 -7.53
CA ASP A 214 2.93 31.50 -6.81
C ASP A 214 3.86 30.50 -7.51
N VAL A 215 3.34 29.78 -8.51
CA VAL A 215 4.12 28.80 -9.30
C VAL A 215 5.15 29.54 -10.15
N LYS A 216 6.39 29.05 -10.17
CA LYS A 216 7.49 29.67 -10.93
C LYS A 216 8.17 28.67 -11.88
N PRO A 217 8.62 29.11 -13.07
CA PRO A 217 9.51 28.30 -13.89
C PRO A 217 10.78 27.90 -13.12
N GLY A 218 11.28 26.69 -13.36
CA GLY A 218 12.42 26.09 -12.66
C GLY A 218 12.08 25.42 -11.33
N GLN A 219 10.81 25.47 -10.91
CA GLN A 219 10.37 24.88 -9.65
C GLN A 219 10.12 23.38 -9.79
N GLN A 220 10.58 22.58 -8.82
CA GLN A 220 10.34 21.13 -8.78
C GLN A 220 9.14 20.77 -7.92
N ILE A 221 8.14 20.17 -8.56
CA ILE A 221 6.82 19.92 -7.99
C ILE A 221 6.47 18.43 -7.93
N LEU A 222 5.49 18.11 -7.08
CA LEU A 222 4.65 16.91 -7.21
C LEU A 222 3.19 17.34 -7.38
N TYR A 223 2.39 16.45 -7.94
CA TYR A 223 0.96 16.68 -8.16
C TYR A 223 0.15 15.40 -7.95
N ASN A 224 -1.16 15.56 -7.78
CA ASN A 224 -2.16 14.50 -7.87
C ASN A 224 -3.18 14.81 -8.96
N LEU A 225 -3.71 13.76 -9.59
CA LEU A 225 -4.64 13.85 -10.70
C LEU A 225 -6.05 13.41 -10.35
N THR A 226 -7.00 14.01 -11.06
CA THR A 226 -8.38 13.55 -11.22
C THR A 226 -8.79 13.69 -12.68
N TRP A 227 -9.94 13.13 -13.03
CA TRP A 227 -10.46 13.00 -14.39
C TRP A 227 -9.42 12.43 -15.35
N ALA A 228 -8.53 11.58 -14.81
CA ALA A 228 -7.59 10.83 -15.59
C ALA A 228 -8.35 10.04 -16.66
N THR A 229 -7.69 9.73 -17.77
CA THR A 229 -8.26 8.96 -18.90
C THR A 229 -9.27 9.71 -19.76
N LEU A 230 -10.15 10.51 -19.17
CA LEU A 230 -11.17 11.28 -19.91
C LEU A 230 -10.57 12.48 -20.66
N TYR A 231 -9.57 13.13 -20.06
CA TYR A 231 -8.92 14.33 -20.59
C TYR A 231 -7.39 14.17 -20.61
N GLY A 232 -6.89 13.30 -21.48
CA GLY A 232 -5.44 13.02 -21.57
C GLY A 232 -4.94 12.39 -20.28
N ILE A 233 -3.89 12.97 -19.69
CA ILE A 233 -3.34 12.49 -18.40
C ILE A 233 -4.29 12.77 -17.22
N GLY A 234 -5.19 13.75 -17.33
CA GLY A 234 -6.08 14.19 -16.26
C GLY A 234 -5.86 15.66 -15.90
N ARG A 235 -6.50 16.08 -14.80
CA ARG A 235 -6.45 17.43 -14.24
C ARG A 235 -5.82 17.40 -12.86
N CYS A 236 -4.99 18.39 -12.57
CA CYS A 236 -4.33 18.56 -11.29
C CYS A 236 -5.33 18.93 -10.18
N THR A 237 -5.43 18.10 -9.15
CA THR A 237 -6.19 18.41 -7.92
C THR A 237 -5.34 19.15 -6.90
N ASP A 238 -4.10 18.71 -6.75
CA ASP A 238 -3.17 19.15 -5.72
C ASP A 238 -1.78 19.36 -6.31
N LEU A 239 -1.12 20.43 -5.90
CA LEU A 239 0.19 20.84 -6.39
C LEU A 239 1.09 21.21 -5.21
N TRP A 240 2.18 20.47 -5.02
CA TRP A 240 3.17 20.74 -3.97
C TRP A 240 4.41 21.37 -4.56
N LEU A 241 4.68 22.60 -4.15
CA LEU A 241 5.63 23.48 -4.81
C LEU A 241 7.07 23.32 -4.30
N ASP A 242 7.28 22.69 -3.14
CA ASP A 242 8.59 22.55 -2.52
C ASP A 242 8.67 21.32 -1.61
N GLU A 243 9.86 21.03 -1.08
CA GLU A 243 10.08 19.88 -0.19
C GLU A 243 9.34 20.02 1.14
N GLU A 244 9.29 21.23 1.71
CA GLU A 244 8.62 21.46 2.99
C GLU A 244 7.12 21.17 2.90
N SER A 245 6.43 21.60 1.84
CA SER A 245 5.00 21.29 1.63
C SER A 245 4.75 19.81 1.41
N ARG A 246 5.63 19.11 0.68
CA ARG A 246 5.56 17.65 0.52
C ARG A 246 5.71 16.94 1.86
N GLU A 247 6.65 17.39 2.70
CA GLU A 247 6.88 16.81 4.02
C GLU A 247 5.70 17.07 4.98
N VAL A 248 5.10 18.26 4.94
CA VAL A 248 3.89 18.56 5.71
C VAL A 248 2.74 17.61 5.33
N ALA A 249 2.53 17.38 4.03
CA ALA A 249 1.50 16.46 3.57
C ALA A 249 1.77 15.01 4.01
N ARG A 250 3.03 14.56 3.89
CA ARG A 250 3.49 13.24 4.33
C ARG A 250 3.28 13.04 5.83
N GLN A 251 3.73 13.97 6.65
CA GLN A 251 3.61 13.86 8.12
C GLN A 251 2.16 13.84 8.58
N ARG A 252 1.29 14.66 7.95
CA ARG A 252 -0.13 14.65 8.29
C ARG A 252 -0.78 13.30 7.98
N GLN A 253 -0.52 12.74 6.80
CA GLN A 253 -1.07 11.44 6.42
C GLN A 253 -0.47 10.30 7.25
N PHE A 254 0.83 10.40 7.57
CA PHE A 254 1.51 9.46 8.47
C PHE A 254 0.85 9.40 9.85
N GLU A 255 0.64 10.54 10.50
CA GLU A 255 0.00 10.58 11.82
C GLU A 255 -1.46 10.12 11.76
N GLN A 256 -2.19 10.45 10.68
CA GLN A 256 -3.56 9.97 10.47
C GLN A 256 -3.61 8.43 10.41
N HIS A 257 -2.70 7.81 9.65
CA HIS A 257 -2.63 6.35 9.57
C HIS A 257 -2.14 5.71 10.87
N ARG A 258 -1.20 6.34 11.58
CA ARG A 258 -0.74 5.87 12.90
C ARG A 258 -1.89 5.78 13.89
N LEU A 259 -2.73 6.82 13.97
CA LEU A 259 -3.95 6.80 14.77
C LEU A 259 -4.94 5.74 14.29
N HIS A 260 -5.08 5.56 12.97
CA HIS A 260 -5.94 4.51 12.42
C HIS A 260 -5.55 3.12 12.94
N ILE A 261 -4.25 2.78 12.89
CA ILE A 261 -3.71 1.51 13.39
C ILE A 261 -3.83 1.40 14.91
N GLN A 262 -3.49 2.44 15.67
CA GLN A 262 -3.61 2.40 17.13
C GLN A 262 -5.04 2.14 17.61
N TYR A 263 -6.04 2.66 16.90
CA TYR A 263 -7.45 2.44 17.23
C TYR A 263 -8.01 1.10 16.75
N ARG A 264 -7.35 0.43 15.81
CA ARG A 264 -7.85 -0.79 15.14
C ARG A 264 -6.96 -2.01 15.34
N GLY A 265 -5.79 -1.85 15.94
CA GLY A 265 -4.80 -2.89 16.17
C GLY A 265 -4.01 -3.20 14.90
N VAL A 266 -2.83 -3.81 15.10
CA VAL A 266 -2.00 -4.30 13.99
C VAL A 266 -2.62 -5.59 13.47
N PRO A 267 -3.01 -5.65 12.19
CA PRO A 267 -3.54 -6.89 11.62
C PRO A 267 -2.42 -7.89 11.36
N GLY A 268 -2.74 -9.16 11.51
CA GLY A 268 -1.90 -10.27 11.13
C GLY A 268 -2.74 -11.52 10.91
N TRP A 269 -2.17 -12.53 10.29
CA TRP A 269 -2.81 -13.85 10.27
C TRP A 269 -2.19 -14.75 11.31
N ILE A 270 -2.94 -15.79 11.67
CA ILE A 270 -2.50 -16.81 12.59
C ILE A 270 -1.78 -17.89 11.80
N ASP A 271 -0.50 -18.10 12.10
CA ASP A 271 0.29 -19.18 11.51
C ASP A 271 -0.04 -20.51 12.20
N GLU A 272 -0.11 -20.50 13.53
CA GLU A 272 -0.24 -21.70 14.36
C GLU A 272 -1.02 -21.42 15.66
N VAL A 273 -1.70 -22.45 16.17
CA VAL A 273 -2.34 -22.44 17.49
C VAL A 273 -1.98 -23.70 18.27
N ASP A 274 -1.24 -23.52 19.36
CA ASP A 274 -1.01 -24.57 20.37
C ASP A 274 -2.18 -24.58 21.35
N ASN A 275 -3.06 -25.58 21.19
CA ASN A 275 -4.25 -25.73 22.02
C ASN A 275 -3.95 -26.12 23.47
N GLN A 276 -2.86 -26.87 23.71
CA GLN A 276 -2.52 -27.34 25.05
C GLN A 276 -2.01 -26.19 25.91
N ASN A 277 -1.13 -25.37 25.34
CA ASN A 277 -0.53 -24.24 26.03
C ASN A 277 -1.31 -22.92 25.83
N ARG A 278 -2.32 -22.91 24.97
CA ARG A 278 -3.08 -21.73 24.52
C ARG A 278 -2.19 -20.64 23.94
N ILE A 279 -1.28 -21.01 23.04
CA ILE A 279 -0.39 -20.05 22.36
C ILE A 279 -0.88 -19.85 20.94
N VAL A 280 -1.03 -18.59 20.53
CA VAL A 280 -1.37 -18.20 19.16
C VAL A 280 -0.16 -17.50 18.58
N THR A 281 0.33 -17.99 17.44
CA THR A 281 1.45 -17.42 16.69
C THR A 281 0.91 -16.66 15.49
N VAL A 282 1.31 -15.40 15.36
CA VAL A 282 0.75 -14.43 14.40
C VAL A 282 1.88 -13.77 13.63
N THR A 283 1.86 -13.84 12.30
CA THR A 283 2.70 -12.96 11.45
C THR A 283 1.95 -11.68 11.16
N LEU A 284 2.54 -10.55 11.57
CA LEU A 284 1.95 -9.22 11.41
C LEU A 284 2.09 -8.74 9.97
N PHE A 285 1.05 -8.12 9.44
CA PHE A 285 1.04 -7.61 8.07
C PHE A 285 1.89 -6.33 7.93
N ASP A 286 2.41 -6.11 6.72
CA ASP A 286 3.05 -4.85 6.32
C ASP A 286 2.02 -3.71 6.25
N GLY A 287 2.47 -2.53 5.85
CA GLY A 287 1.61 -1.35 5.78
C GLY A 287 1.34 -0.77 7.16
N VAL A 288 2.27 -0.97 8.10
CA VAL A 288 2.23 -0.47 9.47
C VAL A 288 3.53 0.28 9.71
N ASP A 289 3.46 1.39 10.44
CA ASP A 289 4.65 2.12 10.87
C ASP A 289 5.56 1.19 11.70
N PRO A 290 6.83 0.97 11.30
CA PRO A 290 7.77 0.13 12.05
C PRO A 290 7.90 0.52 13.52
N HIS A 291 7.76 1.80 13.87
CA HIS A 291 7.85 2.23 15.26
C HIS A 291 6.69 1.72 16.13
N LEU A 292 5.50 1.50 15.55
CA LEU A 292 4.40 0.83 16.26
C LEU A 292 4.71 -0.65 16.54
N LEU A 293 5.51 -1.29 15.68
CA LEU A 293 5.90 -2.70 15.85
C LEU A 293 6.88 -2.88 17.03
N GLU A 294 7.67 -1.85 17.37
CA GLU A 294 8.60 -1.86 18.51
C GLU A 294 7.91 -2.02 19.88
N GLU A 295 6.59 -1.77 19.94
CA GLU A 295 5.79 -1.98 21.16
C GLU A 295 5.48 -3.47 21.42
N PHE A 296 5.64 -4.34 20.42
CA PHE A 296 5.54 -5.79 20.58
C PHE A 296 6.88 -6.35 21.06
N LYS A 297 7.02 -6.53 22.38
CA LYS A 297 8.25 -7.03 23.00
C LYS A 297 7.99 -7.85 24.25
N VAL A 298 8.97 -8.68 24.62
CA VAL A 298 8.99 -9.44 25.87
C VAL A 298 9.87 -8.71 26.90
N PRO A 299 9.45 -8.55 28.16
CA PRO A 299 8.11 -8.85 28.66
C PRO A 299 7.09 -7.83 28.14
N GLY A 300 5.90 -8.30 27.81
CA GLY A 300 4.81 -7.47 27.31
C GLY A 300 3.52 -8.26 27.28
N SER A 301 2.42 -7.59 26.96
CA SER A 301 1.11 -8.22 26.81
C SER A 301 0.36 -7.54 25.67
N VAL A 302 -0.51 -8.31 25.03
CA VAL A 302 -1.37 -7.84 23.95
C VAL A 302 -2.81 -8.21 24.20
N GLN A 303 -3.71 -7.56 23.48
CA GLN A 303 -5.10 -7.94 23.33
C GLN A 303 -5.28 -8.40 21.88
N GLY A 304 -5.75 -9.64 21.70
CA GLY A 304 -6.08 -10.19 20.38
C GLY A 304 -7.57 -10.08 20.12
N VAL A 305 -7.94 -9.61 18.93
CA VAL A 305 -9.32 -9.49 18.44
C VAL A 305 -9.43 -10.22 17.11
N VAL A 306 -10.35 -11.18 17.01
CA VAL A 306 -10.59 -11.90 15.74
C VAL A 306 -11.14 -10.92 14.70
N ALA A 307 -10.67 -11.02 13.46
CA ALA A 307 -11.13 -10.20 12.35
C ALA A 307 -11.34 -11.03 11.07
N GLU A 308 -12.17 -10.52 10.18
CA GLU A 308 -12.39 -11.08 8.84
C GLU A 308 -11.31 -10.60 7.84
N PRO A 309 -11.24 -11.17 6.61
CA PRO A 309 -10.35 -10.69 5.54
C PRO A 309 -10.46 -9.21 5.19
N THR A 310 -11.61 -8.59 5.43
CA THR A 310 -11.84 -7.14 5.30
C THR A 310 -11.21 -6.33 6.46
N LEU A 311 -10.61 -7.03 7.43
CA LEU A 311 -10.09 -6.52 8.70
C LEU A 311 -11.18 -6.02 9.67
N GLN A 312 -12.45 -6.23 9.38
CA GLN A 312 -13.53 -5.90 10.31
C GLN A 312 -13.53 -6.88 11.50
N SER A 313 -13.93 -6.37 12.66
CA SER A 313 -14.17 -7.18 13.86
C SER A 313 -15.65 -7.07 14.26
N TYR A 314 -16.14 -8.02 15.05
CA TYR A 314 -17.52 -7.99 15.53
C TYR A 314 -17.69 -6.92 16.61
N ASP A 315 -17.00 -7.05 17.74
CA ASP A 315 -16.92 -5.99 18.76
C ASP A 315 -15.53 -5.99 19.40
N GLN A 316 -14.61 -5.16 18.90
CA GLN A 316 -13.23 -5.16 19.42
C GLN A 316 -13.12 -4.86 20.91
N VAL A 317 -14.08 -4.11 21.49
CA VAL A 317 -14.07 -3.84 22.93
C VAL A 317 -14.44 -5.11 23.67
N ASN A 318 -15.56 -5.76 23.35
CA ASN A 318 -16.02 -6.89 24.16
C ASN A 318 -15.37 -8.24 23.79
N ASP A 319 -14.93 -8.41 22.54
CA ASP A 319 -14.39 -9.68 22.03
C ASP A 319 -12.90 -9.87 22.28
N ARG A 320 -12.18 -8.82 22.69
CA ARG A 320 -10.75 -8.89 22.96
C ARG A 320 -10.37 -10.01 23.93
N LYS A 321 -9.24 -10.65 23.67
CA LYS A 321 -8.63 -11.64 24.57
C LYS A 321 -7.20 -11.22 24.88
N SER A 322 -6.99 -10.82 26.13
CA SER A 322 -5.68 -10.37 26.60
C SER A 322 -4.78 -11.55 26.94
N GLY A 323 -3.47 -11.36 26.84
CA GLY A 323 -2.48 -12.38 27.18
C GLY A 323 -1.05 -11.86 27.14
N PRO A 324 -0.10 -12.50 27.85
CA PRO A 324 1.30 -12.15 27.74
C PRO A 324 1.85 -12.50 26.35
N ILE A 325 2.76 -11.66 25.85
CA ILE A 325 3.61 -12.01 24.71
C ILE A 325 4.61 -13.05 25.20
N VAL A 326 4.65 -14.19 24.52
CA VAL A 326 5.56 -15.32 24.81
C VAL A 326 6.86 -15.17 24.03
N SER A 327 6.78 -14.76 22.76
CA SER A 327 7.95 -14.51 21.93
C SER A 327 7.67 -13.53 20.80
N VAL A 328 8.72 -12.84 20.36
CA VAL A 328 8.75 -12.02 19.15
C VAL A 328 9.93 -12.48 18.31
N LYS A 329 9.72 -12.70 17.01
CA LYS A 329 10.74 -13.19 16.08
C LYS A 329 10.73 -12.36 14.81
N ASP A 330 11.91 -12.13 14.27
CA ASP A 330 12.06 -11.65 12.91
C ASP A 330 11.77 -12.79 11.93
N VAL A 331 11.01 -12.46 10.89
CA VAL A 331 10.72 -13.35 9.75
C VAL A 331 11.02 -12.60 8.46
N ASP A 332 11.07 -13.32 7.35
CA ASP A 332 11.38 -12.71 6.05
C ASP A 332 10.36 -11.61 5.72
N ARG A 333 10.89 -10.44 5.37
CA ARG A 333 10.10 -9.32 4.88
C ARG A 333 9.83 -9.52 3.39
N VAL A 334 8.63 -10.00 3.10
CA VAL A 334 8.09 -10.22 1.76
C VAL A 334 6.84 -9.35 1.56
N PRO A 335 6.36 -9.12 0.32
CA PRO A 335 5.16 -8.31 0.09
C PRO A 335 3.98 -8.74 0.96
N GLY A 336 3.51 -7.82 1.83
CA GLY A 336 2.43 -8.06 2.78
C GLY A 336 2.85 -8.52 4.18
N SER A 337 4.10 -8.91 4.39
CA SER A 337 4.66 -9.25 5.71
C SER A 337 5.42 -8.06 6.29
N SER A 338 5.18 -7.74 7.56
CA SER A 338 5.98 -6.74 8.29
C SER A 338 7.41 -7.19 8.57
N GLY A 339 7.69 -8.49 8.45
CA GLY A 339 8.92 -9.11 8.95
C GLY A 339 8.88 -9.44 10.45
N MET A 340 7.73 -9.32 11.11
CA MET A 340 7.57 -9.63 12.54
C MET A 340 6.52 -10.73 12.78
N GLN A 341 6.90 -11.73 13.57
CA GLN A 341 6.00 -12.74 14.12
C GLN A 341 5.92 -12.61 15.65
N VAL A 342 4.69 -12.62 16.17
CA VAL A 342 4.38 -12.50 17.60
C VAL A 342 3.61 -13.73 18.07
N SER A 343 4.09 -14.39 19.12
CA SER A 343 3.35 -15.43 19.82
C SER A 343 2.87 -14.90 21.15
N PHE A 344 1.57 -15.06 21.45
CA PHE A 344 0.98 -14.62 22.71
C PHE A 344 0.04 -15.69 23.28
N GLN A 345 -0.16 -15.65 24.59
CA GLN A 345 -0.99 -16.62 25.31
C GLN A 345 -2.32 -16.00 25.76
N PRO A 346 -3.38 -15.97 24.93
CA PRO A 346 -4.67 -15.42 25.34
C PRO A 346 -5.25 -16.15 26.56
N GLN A 347 -6.01 -15.41 27.37
CA GLN A 347 -6.77 -15.96 28.50
C GLN A 347 -7.75 -17.07 28.07
N LEU A 348 -8.31 -16.97 26.86
CA LEU A 348 -9.23 -17.95 26.28
C LEU A 348 -8.98 -18.06 24.77
N LEU A 349 -9.02 -19.29 24.25
CA LEU A 349 -9.02 -19.53 22.81
C LEU A 349 -10.44 -19.38 22.26
N LEU A 350 -10.64 -18.41 21.37
CA LEU A 350 -11.88 -18.24 20.62
C LEU A 350 -11.89 -19.14 19.38
N GLU A 351 -13.09 -19.41 18.86
CA GLU A 351 -13.25 -20.20 17.63
C GLU A 351 -12.52 -19.59 16.43
N GLY A 352 -12.37 -18.26 16.40
CA GLY A 352 -11.65 -17.54 15.36
C GLY A 352 -10.13 -17.64 15.45
N PHE A 353 -9.56 -18.10 16.56
CA PHE A 353 -8.13 -18.38 16.64
C PHE A 353 -7.82 -19.71 15.96
N ARG A 354 -7.66 -19.67 14.64
CA ARG A 354 -7.31 -20.82 13.79
C ARG A 354 -6.25 -20.42 12.77
N PRO A 355 -5.36 -21.35 12.37
CA PRO A 355 -4.43 -21.12 11.28
C PRO A 355 -5.11 -20.56 10.03
N GLY A 356 -4.50 -19.54 9.42
CA GLY A 356 -5.01 -18.82 8.25
C GLY A 356 -6.10 -17.78 8.54
N ARG A 357 -6.67 -17.72 9.75
CA ARG A 357 -7.60 -16.65 10.16
C ARG A 357 -6.84 -15.39 10.55
N ILE A 358 -7.54 -14.26 10.55
CA ILE A 358 -6.97 -12.94 10.83
C ILE A 358 -7.28 -12.53 12.25
N VAL A 359 -6.30 -11.87 12.86
CA VAL A 359 -6.39 -11.29 14.19
C VAL A 359 -5.80 -9.88 14.14
N ARG A 360 -6.35 -9.00 14.96
CA ARG A 360 -5.79 -7.69 15.26
C ARG A 360 -5.18 -7.73 16.64
N LEU A 361 -3.90 -7.37 16.75
CA LEU A 361 -3.19 -7.31 18.02
C LEU A 361 -3.01 -5.86 18.47
N PHE A 362 -3.26 -5.63 19.75
CA PHE A 362 -3.10 -4.35 20.42
C PHE A 362 -2.12 -4.51 21.57
N PRO A 363 -0.96 -3.83 21.58
CA PRO A 363 -0.20 -3.63 22.81
C PRO A 363 -1.09 -3.06 23.92
N MET A 364 -0.88 -3.48 25.18
CA MET A 364 -1.69 -3.00 26.31
C MET A 364 -1.60 -1.47 26.56
N SER A 365 -0.59 -0.81 25.99
CA SER A 365 -0.42 0.65 26.00
C SER A 365 -1.42 1.37 25.10
N TRP A 366 -2.02 0.69 24.14
CA TRP A 366 -2.89 1.30 23.14
C TRP A 366 -4.32 1.45 23.64
N PRO A 367 -5.05 2.47 23.17
CA PRO A 367 -6.44 2.66 23.54
C PRO A 367 -7.31 1.58 22.88
N MET A 368 -8.12 0.89 23.67
CA MET A 368 -9.17 -0.01 23.18
C MET A 368 -10.46 0.78 23.02
N VAL A 369 -10.72 1.30 21.82
CA VAL A 369 -11.86 2.16 21.52
C VAL A 369 -13.01 1.40 20.87
N THR A 370 -14.23 1.90 20.99
CA THR A 370 -15.34 1.47 20.13
C THR A 370 -15.15 2.07 18.74
N ILE A 371 -15.22 1.26 17.69
CA ILE A 371 -15.22 1.73 16.29
C ILE A 371 -16.66 2.05 15.84
N PRO A 372 -16.85 2.89 14.82
CA PRO A 372 -18.17 3.12 14.24
C PRO A 372 -18.87 1.80 13.91
N GLN A 373 -20.17 1.72 14.17
CA GLN A 373 -20.92 0.46 14.02
C GLN A 373 -20.89 -0.03 12.57
N GLU A 374 -20.87 0.89 11.62
CA GLU A 374 -20.77 0.63 10.18
C GLU A 374 -19.45 -0.06 9.81
N GLU A 375 -18.40 0.06 10.63
CA GLU A 375 -17.11 -0.61 10.44
C GLU A 375 -17.04 -1.98 11.15
N THR A 376 -18.07 -2.36 11.91
CA THR A 376 -18.15 -3.66 12.60
C THR A 376 -18.87 -4.70 11.74
N LEU A 377 -18.76 -5.97 12.14
CA LEU A 377 -19.57 -7.06 11.56
C LEU A 377 -20.99 -7.15 12.15
N TRP A 378 -21.42 -6.13 12.92
CA TRP A 378 -22.76 -6.11 13.49
C TRP A 378 -23.80 -6.05 12.37
N PRO A 379 -24.90 -6.83 12.44
CA PRO A 379 -25.92 -6.81 11.40
C PRO A 379 -26.50 -5.40 11.21
N GLU A 380 -26.74 -5.02 9.95
CA GLU A 380 -27.37 -3.76 9.56
C GLU A 380 -28.66 -3.53 10.37
N ARG A 381 -28.85 -2.31 10.88
CA ARG A 381 -30.14 -1.94 11.48
C ARG A 381 -31.16 -1.88 10.34
N GLN A 382 -32.15 -2.77 10.38
CA GLN A 382 -33.33 -2.71 9.51
C GLN A 382 -34.07 -1.38 9.65
#